data_AF-Q73N98-F1
#
_entry.id   AF-Q73N98-F1
#
_cell.length_a   1.000
_cell.length_b   1.000
_cell.length_c   1.000
_cell.angle_alpha   90.00
_cell.angle_beta   90.00
_cell.angle_gamma   90.00
#
_symmetry.space_group_name_H-M   'P 1'
#
loop_
_entity.id
_entity.type
_entity.pdbx_description
1 polymer ?
#
loop_
_entity_poly.entity_id
_entity_poly.type
_entity_poly.pdbx_seq_one_letter_code
_entity_poly.pdbx_strand_id
1 'polypeptide(L)'
;MKLKVLFVIFNIVLILLLFTVFFLPLFYADGSFMREFWKANWFFGPVFLILILFVNIMFLKNRLLIKYIESEDWSSLASLLEKKIYTKKRITYKSSLLLAESLLLLGDFTSMNKFCDFLKDNKPKYISKLGPKFAAAKMISGNYQDVFEFSSSLPVLKTTASEWIVFYSALSLQMMKNYEKSAALFTKVSDSAKNPLIKCLSTYFVVNVLQTYSQLTEEEIKAKALLLHSRINKNYTYESWKAYTESEKQEIHVMILTKIIDDVTSWLFF
;
A
#
# COMPACT_ATOMS: atom_id res chain seq x y z
N MET A 1 -16.35 8.82 8.53
CA MET A 1 -17.18 8.31 9.65
C MET A 1 -16.27 7.63 10.66
N LYS A 2 -16.32 7.99 11.96
CA LYS A 2 -15.42 7.41 12.97
C LYS A 2 -15.64 5.88 13.05
N LEU A 3 -14.58 5.08 13.07
CA LEU A 3 -14.61 3.61 13.18
C LEU A 3 -15.44 3.14 14.37
N LYS A 4 -15.44 3.89 15.48
CA LYS A 4 -16.35 3.68 16.62
C LYS A 4 -17.82 3.73 16.23
N VAL A 5 -18.22 4.69 15.39
CA VAL A 5 -19.61 4.84 14.93
C VAL A 5 -19.98 3.66 14.03
N LEU A 6 -19.09 3.25 13.13
CA LEU A 6 -19.30 2.04 12.30
C LEU A 6 -19.49 0.80 13.16
N PHE A 7 -18.67 0.64 14.21
CA PHE A 7 -18.78 -0.47 15.16
C PHE A 7 -20.12 -0.46 15.91
N VAL A 8 -20.58 0.71 16.36
CA VAL A 8 -21.89 0.86 17.02
C VAL A 8 -23.02 0.50 16.05
N ILE A 9 -23.01 1.06 14.83
CA ILE A 9 -24.01 0.75 13.79
C ILE A 9 -24.01 -0.75 13.48
N PHE A 10 -22.84 -1.36 13.33
CA PHE A 10 -22.73 -2.79 13.05
C PHE A 10 -23.38 -3.64 14.15
N ASN A 11 -23.11 -3.34 15.44
CA ASN A 11 -23.76 -4.05 16.54
C ASN A 11 -25.27 -3.79 16.58
N ILE A 12 -25.75 -2.57 16.30
CA ILE A 12 -27.18 -2.26 16.21
C ILE A 12 -27.84 -3.10 15.12
N VAL A 13 -27.26 -3.15 13.92
CA VAL A 13 -27.78 -3.96 12.80
C VAL A 13 -27.78 -5.44 13.17
N LEU A 14 -26.73 -5.94 13.83
CA LEU A 14 -26.64 -7.33 14.28
C LEU A 14 -27.76 -7.69 15.26
N ILE A 15 -27.99 -6.82 16.24
CA ILE A 15 -29.06 -6.97 17.22
C ILE A 15 -30.42 -6.90 16.52
N LEU A 16 -30.61 -5.94 15.61
CA LEU A 16 -31.85 -5.78 14.85
C LEU A 16 -32.14 -7.02 14.00
N LEU A 17 -31.14 -7.58 13.31
CA LEU A 17 -31.26 -8.83 12.56
C LEU A 17 -31.63 -10.00 13.47
N LEU A 18 -31.01 -10.11 14.65
CA LEU A 18 -31.38 -11.12 15.64
C LEU A 18 -32.86 -10.95 16.05
N PHE A 19 -33.28 -9.73 16.36
CA PHE A 19 -34.67 -9.43 16.72
C PHE A 19 -35.63 -9.75 15.56
N THR A 20 -35.33 -9.32 14.34
CA THR A 20 -36.18 -9.60 13.18
C THR A 20 -36.30 -11.11 12.94
N VAL A 21 -35.20 -11.86 12.92
CA VAL A 21 -35.24 -13.30 12.67
C VAL A 21 -35.99 -14.05 13.78
N PHE A 22 -35.85 -13.65 15.04
CA PHE A 22 -36.51 -14.32 16.17
C PHE A 22 -37.96 -13.91 16.39
N PHE A 23 -38.33 -12.66 16.11
CA PHE A 23 -39.65 -12.09 16.44
C PHE A 23 -40.56 -11.86 15.23
N LEU A 24 -40.06 -11.92 13.98
CA LEU A 24 -40.92 -11.79 12.79
C LEU A 24 -42.03 -12.86 12.71
N PRO A 25 -41.82 -14.12 13.13
CA PRO A 25 -42.90 -15.10 13.23
C PRO A 25 -44.05 -14.70 14.17
N LEU A 26 -43.80 -13.81 15.14
CA LEU A 26 -44.80 -13.33 16.10
C LEU A 26 -45.85 -12.43 15.44
N PHE A 27 -45.48 -11.75 14.35
CA PHE A 27 -46.36 -10.82 13.64
C PHE A 27 -47.15 -11.47 12.50
N TYR A 28 -46.76 -12.67 12.06
CA TYR A 28 -47.33 -13.33 10.87
C TYR A 28 -48.00 -14.68 11.15
N ALA A 29 -47.82 -15.29 12.33
CA ALA A 29 -48.31 -16.64 12.60
C ALA A 29 -48.86 -16.83 14.02
N ASP A 30 -49.71 -17.85 14.18
CA ASP A 30 -50.29 -18.23 15.48
C ASP A 30 -49.21 -18.68 16.48
N GLY A 31 -49.47 -18.54 17.79
CA GLY A 31 -48.50 -18.87 18.86
C GLY A 31 -48.05 -20.35 18.91
N SER A 32 -48.69 -21.24 18.15
CA SER A 32 -48.24 -22.62 17.90
C SER A 32 -47.06 -22.66 16.92
N PHE A 33 -47.15 -21.94 15.80
CA PHE A 33 -46.10 -21.82 14.79
C PHE A 33 -44.81 -21.22 15.37
N MET A 34 -44.95 -20.24 16.26
CA MET A 34 -43.82 -19.62 16.97
C MET A 34 -43.00 -20.64 17.78
N ARG A 35 -43.68 -21.55 18.49
CA ARG A 35 -43.01 -22.58 19.29
C ARG A 35 -42.28 -23.60 18.42
N GLU A 36 -42.85 -23.97 17.28
CA GLU A 36 -42.18 -24.85 16.31
C GLU A 36 -40.99 -24.17 15.66
N PHE A 37 -41.14 -22.91 15.25
CA PHE A 37 -40.05 -22.12 14.67
C PHE A 37 -38.88 -22.01 15.65
N TRP A 38 -39.10 -21.67 16.92
CA TRP A 38 -38.04 -21.59 17.91
C TRP A 38 -37.40 -22.95 18.21
N LYS A 39 -38.17 -24.04 18.24
CA LYS A 39 -37.60 -25.39 18.38
C LYS A 39 -36.73 -25.79 17.18
N ALA A 40 -37.12 -25.42 15.97
CA ALA A 40 -36.34 -25.72 14.77
C ALA A 40 -35.10 -24.82 14.64
N ASN A 41 -35.18 -23.56 15.10
CA ASN A 41 -34.20 -22.51 14.85
C ASN A 41 -33.45 -22.03 16.12
N TRP A 42 -33.52 -22.79 17.21
CA TRP A 42 -32.91 -22.41 18.50
C TRP A 42 -31.40 -22.10 18.38
N PHE A 43 -30.72 -22.76 17.44
CA PHE A 43 -29.28 -22.62 17.21
C PHE A 43 -28.86 -21.22 16.74
N PHE A 44 -29.77 -20.44 16.13
CA PHE A 44 -29.46 -19.07 15.72
C PHE A 44 -29.09 -18.18 16.91
N GLY A 45 -29.74 -18.34 18.07
CA GLY A 45 -29.45 -17.51 19.26
C GLY A 45 -27.98 -17.61 19.70
N PRO A 46 -27.47 -18.82 20.00
CA PRO A 46 -26.06 -19.03 20.32
C PRO A 46 -25.10 -18.57 19.21
N VAL A 47 -25.42 -18.81 17.93
CA VAL A 47 -24.56 -18.38 16.81
C VAL A 47 -24.42 -16.86 16.76
N PHE A 48 -25.53 -16.12 16.88
CA PHE A 48 -25.51 -14.66 16.93
C PHE A 48 -24.75 -14.15 18.15
N LEU A 49 -24.91 -14.79 19.32
CA LEU A 49 -24.20 -14.42 20.54
C LEU A 49 -22.68 -14.61 20.38
N ILE A 50 -22.24 -15.73 19.79
CA ILE A 50 -20.83 -15.98 19.47
C ILE A 50 -20.30 -14.90 18.52
N LEU A 51 -21.07 -14.53 17.49
CA LEU A 51 -20.67 -13.53 16.51
C LEU A 51 -20.52 -12.14 17.14
N ILE A 52 -21.49 -11.72 17.96
CA ILE A 52 -21.43 -10.47 18.74
C ILE A 52 -20.19 -10.49 19.64
N LEU A 53 -19.99 -11.57 20.40
CA LEU A 53 -18.87 -11.68 21.34
C LEU A 53 -17.53 -11.60 20.60
N PHE A 54 -17.40 -12.31 19.48
CA PHE A 54 -16.19 -12.30 18.65
C PHE A 54 -15.86 -10.89 18.15
N VAL A 55 -16.84 -10.16 17.60
CA VAL A 55 -16.66 -8.80 17.07
C VAL A 55 -16.30 -7.81 18.19
N ASN A 56 -16.96 -7.90 19.35
CA ASN A 56 -16.66 -7.07 20.51
C ASN A 56 -15.24 -7.32 21.06
N ILE A 57 -14.82 -8.58 21.17
CA ILE A 57 -13.45 -8.94 21.60
C ILE A 57 -12.42 -8.38 20.61
N MET A 58 -12.65 -8.53 19.31
CA MET A 58 -11.77 -8.01 18.27
C MET A 58 -11.63 -6.49 18.33
N PHE A 59 -12.72 -5.76 18.57
CA PHE A 59 -12.72 -4.31 18.71
C PHE A 59 -11.96 -3.87 19.97
N LEU A 60 -12.27 -4.48 21.12
CA LEU A 60 -11.60 -4.18 22.40
C LEU A 60 -10.09 -4.42 22.32
N LYS A 61 -9.66 -5.52 21.69
CA LYS A 61 -8.25 -5.85 21.50
C LYS A 61 -7.49 -4.82 20.66
N ASN A 62 -8.16 -4.18 19.70
CA ASN A 62 -7.56 -3.21 18.78
C ASN A 62 -7.92 -1.75 19.12
N ARG A 63 -8.61 -1.49 20.23
CA ARG A 63 -9.14 -0.17 20.59
C ARG A 63 -8.11 0.96 20.57
N LEU A 64 -6.87 0.68 21.01
CA LEU A 64 -5.80 1.68 21.05
C LEU A 64 -5.30 2.01 19.64
N LEU A 65 -5.11 0.99 18.81
CA LEU A 65 -4.73 1.17 17.41
C LEU A 65 -5.80 1.97 16.66
N ILE A 66 -7.08 1.63 16.86
CA ILE A 66 -8.20 2.38 16.28
C ILE A 66 -8.21 3.83 16.78
N LYS A 67 -8.04 4.04 18.10
CA LYS A 67 -8.03 5.39 18.68
C LYS A 67 -6.93 6.25 18.04
N TYR A 68 -5.71 5.76 17.93
CA TYR A 68 -4.60 6.53 17.38
C TYR A 68 -4.76 6.81 15.88
N ILE A 69 -5.32 5.86 15.11
CA ILE A 69 -5.66 6.10 13.70
C ILE A 69 -6.77 7.16 13.59
N GLU A 70 -7.82 7.07 14.40
CA GLU A 70 -8.94 8.04 14.38
C GLU A 70 -8.52 9.44 14.81
N SER A 71 -7.51 9.56 15.67
CA SER A 71 -6.97 10.83 16.12
C SER A 71 -5.77 11.30 15.32
N GLU A 72 -5.38 10.58 14.26
CA GLU A 72 -4.18 10.83 13.45
C GLU A 72 -2.90 11.00 14.30
N ASP A 73 -2.84 10.32 15.45
CA ASP A 73 -1.70 10.37 16.37
C ASP A 73 -0.67 9.31 15.94
N TRP A 74 0.05 9.63 14.86
CA TRP A 74 1.04 8.76 14.24
C TRP A 74 2.19 8.42 15.19
N SER A 75 2.58 9.35 16.07
CA SER A 75 3.65 9.17 17.06
C SER A 75 3.29 8.10 18.08
N SER A 76 2.11 8.19 18.70
CA SER A 76 1.64 7.18 19.65
C SER A 76 1.37 5.84 18.96
N LEU A 77 0.89 5.87 17.71
CA LEU A 77 0.69 4.67 16.91
C LEU A 77 2.01 3.93 16.64
N ALA A 78 3.05 4.66 16.23
CA ALA A 78 4.38 4.10 16.00
C ALA A 78 4.92 3.45 17.28
N SER A 79 4.91 4.16 18.41
CA SER A 79 5.38 3.62 19.70
C SER A 79 4.62 2.35 20.13
N LEU A 80 3.29 2.32 19.95
CA LEU A 80 2.48 1.13 20.23
C LEU A 80 2.89 -0.06 19.36
N LEU A 81 3.12 0.18 18.06
CA LEU A 81 3.51 -0.85 17.10
C LEU A 81 4.93 -1.35 17.34
N GLU A 82 5.88 -0.46 17.64
CA GLU A 82 7.25 -0.80 18.03
C GLU A 82 7.26 -1.69 19.27
N LYS A 83 6.54 -1.32 20.33
CA LYS A 83 6.41 -2.17 21.53
C LYS A 83 5.83 -3.55 21.21
N LYS A 84 4.90 -3.61 20.26
CA LYS A 84 4.29 -4.89 19.83
C LYS A 84 5.25 -5.75 19.01
N ILE A 85 6.06 -5.12 18.15
CA ILE A 85 6.98 -5.80 17.22
C ILE A 85 8.27 -6.18 17.94
N TYR A 86 8.94 -5.23 18.58
CA TYR A 86 10.24 -5.45 19.22
C TYR A 86 10.12 -6.16 20.56
N THR A 87 9.28 -5.65 21.48
CA THR A 87 9.19 -6.21 22.83
C THR A 87 8.36 -7.48 22.87
N LYS A 88 7.16 -7.46 22.28
CA LYS A 88 6.24 -8.61 22.32
C LYS A 88 6.51 -9.65 21.23
N LYS A 89 7.46 -9.41 20.32
CA LYS A 89 7.83 -10.27 19.19
C LYS A 89 6.63 -10.68 18.30
N ARG A 90 5.56 -9.88 18.27
CA ARG A 90 4.35 -10.17 17.47
C ARG A 90 4.47 -9.52 16.10
N ILE A 91 5.35 -10.08 15.28
CA ILE A 91 5.66 -9.58 13.94
C ILE A 91 4.61 -10.10 12.96
N THR A 92 3.63 -9.26 12.63
CA THR A 92 2.65 -9.53 11.57
C THR A 92 2.84 -8.55 10.43
N TYR A 93 2.51 -8.97 9.21
CA TYR A 93 2.62 -8.09 8.04
C TYR A 93 1.82 -6.80 8.21
N LYS A 94 0.58 -6.88 8.69
CA LYS A 94 -0.28 -5.70 8.90
C LYS A 94 0.33 -4.69 9.88
N SER A 95 0.86 -5.17 11.02
CA SER A 95 1.52 -4.27 11.98
C SER A 95 2.85 -3.73 11.46
N SER A 96 3.57 -4.52 10.65
CA SER A 96 4.82 -4.09 10.02
C SER A 96 4.60 -3.02 8.96
N LEU A 97 3.58 -3.20 8.11
CA LEU A 97 3.16 -2.24 7.11
C LEU A 97 2.75 -0.91 7.76
N LEU A 98 1.85 -0.98 8.74
CA LEU A 98 1.36 0.22 9.43
C LEU A 98 2.48 0.96 10.17
N LEU A 99 3.46 0.23 10.74
CA LEU A 99 4.62 0.85 11.36
C LEU A 99 5.48 1.57 10.32
N ALA A 100 5.81 0.92 9.19
CA ALA A 100 6.58 1.55 8.12
C ALA A 100 5.88 2.81 7.57
N GLU A 101 4.56 2.77 7.39
CA GLU A 101 3.77 3.92 6.95
C GLU A 101 3.77 5.04 7.98
N SER A 102 3.57 4.72 9.27
CA SER A 102 3.60 5.71 10.35
C SER A 102 4.96 6.38 10.45
N LEU A 103 6.05 5.61 10.39
CA LEU A 103 7.42 6.15 10.44
C LEU A 103 7.74 7.02 9.22
N LEU A 104 7.26 6.64 8.04
CA LEU A 104 7.44 7.43 6.82
C LEU A 104 6.69 8.76 6.89
N LEU A 105 5.46 8.76 7.41
CA LEU A 105 4.67 9.99 7.63
C LEU A 105 5.32 10.91 8.66
N LEU A 106 5.89 10.35 9.73
CA LEU A 106 6.60 11.11 10.76
C LEU A 106 7.97 11.62 10.31
N GLY A 107 8.50 11.13 9.18
CA GLY A 107 9.88 11.42 8.76
C GLY A 107 10.93 10.83 9.71
N ASP A 108 10.57 9.83 10.54
CA ASP A 108 11.52 9.18 11.45
C ASP A 108 12.33 8.10 10.73
N PHE A 109 13.28 8.55 9.92
CA PHE A 109 14.16 7.68 9.13
C PHE A 109 15.11 6.84 9.99
N THR A 110 15.40 7.30 11.22
CA THR A 110 16.26 6.55 12.15
C THR A 110 15.56 5.29 12.62
N SER A 111 14.32 5.42 13.09
CA SER A 111 13.51 4.26 13.51
C SER A 111 13.13 3.39 12.31
N MET A 112 12.92 3.98 11.14
CA MET A 112 12.68 3.24 9.89
C MET A 112 13.85 2.34 9.51
N ASN A 113 15.09 2.82 9.62
CA ASN A 113 16.29 2.02 9.36
C ASN A 113 16.45 0.87 10.38
N LYS A 114 16.29 1.18 11.68
CA LYS A 114 16.28 0.15 12.73
C LYS A 114 15.21 -0.93 12.46
N PHE A 115 14.05 -0.51 12.00
CA PHE A 115 12.96 -1.42 11.65
C PHE A 115 13.29 -2.30 10.45
N CYS A 116 13.91 -1.71 9.42
CA CYS A 116 14.39 -2.45 8.26
C CYS A 116 15.38 -3.54 8.70
N ASP A 117 16.39 -3.21 9.50
CA ASP A 117 17.40 -4.19 9.93
C ASP A 117 16.78 -5.29 10.81
N PHE A 118 15.89 -4.93 11.75
CA PHE A 118 15.16 -5.90 12.55
C PHE A 118 14.36 -6.90 11.68
N LEU A 119 13.71 -6.42 10.61
CA LEU A 119 12.95 -7.29 9.71
C LEU A 119 13.87 -8.16 8.83
N LYS A 120 15.08 -7.71 8.48
CA LYS A 120 16.05 -8.55 7.76
C LYS A 120 16.38 -9.80 8.58
N ASP A 121 16.62 -9.65 9.88
CA ASP A 121 17.01 -10.78 10.73
C ASP A 121 15.83 -11.69 11.09
N ASN A 122 14.62 -11.13 11.26
CA ASN A 122 13.50 -11.87 11.83
C ASN A 122 12.45 -12.32 10.80
N LYS A 123 12.24 -11.55 9.73
CA LYS A 123 11.22 -11.80 8.69
C LYS A 123 11.66 -11.26 7.31
N PRO A 124 12.67 -11.86 6.64
CA PRO A 124 13.15 -11.41 5.33
C PRO A 124 12.05 -11.25 4.27
N LYS A 125 11.02 -12.12 4.31
CA LYS A 125 9.86 -12.05 3.39
C LYS A 125 9.10 -10.72 3.48
N TYR A 126 9.11 -10.05 4.63
CA TYR A 126 8.44 -8.75 4.79
C TYR A 126 9.27 -7.62 4.21
N ILE A 127 10.61 -7.73 4.22
CA ILE A 127 11.50 -6.78 3.55
C ILE A 127 11.16 -6.70 2.06
N SER A 128 11.05 -7.83 1.35
CA SER A 128 10.75 -7.81 -0.08
C SER A 128 9.39 -7.18 -0.41
N LYS A 129 8.42 -7.25 0.50
CA LYS A 129 7.08 -6.65 0.32
C LYS A 129 7.04 -5.17 0.66
N LEU A 130 7.72 -4.78 1.75
CA LEU A 130 7.79 -3.40 2.22
C LEU A 130 8.94 -2.61 1.59
N GLY A 131 9.73 -3.25 0.74
CA GLY A 131 10.91 -2.71 0.08
C GLY A 131 10.71 -1.30 -0.46
N PRO A 132 9.66 -1.03 -1.26
CA PRO A 132 9.41 0.32 -1.78
C PRO A 132 9.30 1.39 -0.69
N LYS A 133 8.73 1.09 0.48
CA LYS A 133 8.62 2.03 1.61
C LYS A 133 9.98 2.30 2.25
N PHE A 134 10.82 1.29 2.39
CA PHE A 134 12.20 1.46 2.88
C PHE A 134 13.08 2.22 1.89
N ALA A 135 12.98 1.89 0.60
CA ALA A 135 13.69 2.60 -0.45
C ALA A 135 13.26 4.08 -0.51
N ALA A 136 11.96 4.35 -0.45
CA ALA A 136 11.42 5.71 -0.37
C ALA A 136 11.94 6.48 0.86
N ALA A 137 11.92 5.86 2.04
CA ALA A 137 12.45 6.50 3.25
C ALA A 137 13.93 6.90 3.11
N LYS A 138 14.77 5.99 2.61
CA LYS A 138 16.19 6.24 2.34
C LYS A 138 16.41 7.29 1.23
N MET A 139 15.50 7.32 0.25
CA MET A 139 15.51 8.29 -0.83
C MET A 139 15.22 9.71 -0.30
N ILE A 140 14.21 9.86 0.56
CA ILE A 140 13.87 11.16 1.16
C ILE A 140 14.95 11.63 2.14
N SER A 141 15.59 10.71 2.88
CA SER A 141 16.66 11.07 3.81
C SER A 141 17.97 11.53 3.12
N GLY A 142 18.04 11.48 1.78
CA GLY A 142 19.20 11.90 1.01
C GLY A 142 20.31 10.84 0.91
N ASN A 143 20.12 9.65 1.49
CA ASN A 143 21.12 8.58 1.45
C ASN A 143 20.94 7.69 0.21
N TYR A 144 21.26 8.23 -0.96
CA TYR A 144 21.02 7.58 -2.25
C TYR A 144 21.87 6.31 -2.46
N GLN A 145 23.09 6.29 -1.90
CA GLN A 145 23.96 5.10 -1.93
C GLN A 145 23.29 3.92 -1.22
N ASP A 146 22.72 4.16 -0.03
CA ASP A 146 22.01 3.15 0.75
C ASP A 146 20.73 2.67 0.04
N VAL A 147 20.03 3.53 -0.72
CA VAL A 147 18.92 3.09 -1.59
C VAL A 147 19.41 2.07 -2.62
N PHE A 148 20.54 2.34 -3.27
CA PHE A 148 21.10 1.47 -4.30
C PHE A 148 21.55 0.12 -3.72
N GLU A 149 22.31 0.14 -2.63
CA GLU A 149 22.80 -1.07 -1.93
C GLU A 149 21.63 -1.91 -1.40
N PHE A 150 20.67 -1.28 -0.74
CA PHE A 150 19.47 -1.94 -0.25
C PHE A 150 18.71 -2.60 -1.40
N SER A 151 18.43 -1.86 -2.48
CA SER A 151 17.68 -2.37 -3.63
C SER A 151 18.40 -3.53 -4.32
N SER A 152 19.72 -3.47 -4.42
CA SER A 152 20.57 -4.51 -5.03
C SER A 152 20.66 -5.78 -4.17
N SER A 153 20.48 -5.66 -2.84
CA SER A 153 20.47 -6.80 -1.93
C SER A 153 19.18 -7.64 -1.99
N LEU A 154 18.11 -7.10 -2.58
CA LEU A 154 16.82 -7.77 -2.63
C LEU A 154 16.69 -8.69 -3.85
N PRO A 155 16.01 -9.85 -3.70
CA PRO A 155 15.73 -10.70 -4.84
C PRO A 155 14.80 -10.00 -5.84
N VAL A 156 15.11 -10.08 -7.13
CA VAL A 156 14.24 -9.59 -8.19
C VAL A 156 13.10 -10.58 -8.38
N LEU A 157 11.89 -10.18 -8.02
CA LEU A 157 10.67 -10.98 -8.10
C LEU A 157 9.73 -10.44 -9.17
N LYS A 158 8.82 -11.28 -9.69
CA LYS A 158 7.76 -10.83 -10.61
C LYS A 158 6.59 -10.19 -9.86
N THR A 159 6.87 -9.15 -9.08
CA THR A 159 5.88 -8.42 -8.26
C THR A 159 6.02 -6.92 -8.44
N THR A 160 4.91 -6.18 -8.27
CA THR A 160 4.91 -4.70 -8.35
C THR A 160 5.88 -4.06 -7.35
N ALA A 161 6.00 -4.63 -6.15
CA ALA A 161 6.97 -4.17 -5.16
C ALA A 161 8.42 -4.29 -5.67
N SER A 162 8.74 -5.37 -6.39
CA SER A 162 10.05 -5.53 -7.01
C SER A 162 10.26 -4.55 -8.16
N GLU A 163 9.23 -4.25 -8.95
CA GLU A 163 9.33 -3.24 -10.01
C GLU A 163 9.64 -1.85 -9.43
N TRP A 164 8.96 -1.47 -8.33
CA TRP A 164 9.24 -0.23 -7.61
C TRP A 164 10.65 -0.19 -7.02
N ILE A 165 11.16 -1.31 -6.49
CA ILE A 165 12.54 -1.39 -5.99
C ILE A 165 13.55 -1.12 -7.09
N VAL A 166 13.37 -1.71 -8.28
CA VAL A 166 14.29 -1.46 -9.40
C VAL A 166 14.16 -0.01 -9.90
N PHE A 167 12.95 0.55 -9.92
CA PHE A 167 12.75 1.98 -10.19
C PHE A 167 13.50 2.87 -9.19
N TYR A 168 13.37 2.61 -7.89
CA TYR A 168 14.09 3.35 -6.85
C TYR A 168 15.61 3.22 -6.96
N SER A 169 16.11 2.06 -7.37
CA SER A 169 17.53 1.85 -7.65
C SER A 169 18.02 2.68 -8.83
N ALA A 170 17.23 2.79 -9.90
CA ALA A 170 17.56 3.64 -11.04
C ALA A 170 17.53 5.13 -10.65
N LEU A 171 16.50 5.52 -9.88
CA LEU A 171 16.37 6.88 -9.38
C LEU A 171 17.50 7.25 -8.42
N SER A 172 17.99 6.34 -7.58
CA SER A 172 19.11 6.65 -6.69
C SER A 172 20.42 6.84 -7.47
N LEU A 173 20.66 6.06 -8.53
CA LEU A 173 21.78 6.27 -9.45
C LEU A 173 21.70 7.64 -10.14
N GLN A 174 20.51 8.06 -10.58
CA GLN A 174 20.28 9.40 -11.13
C GLN A 174 20.71 10.50 -10.15
N MET A 175 20.33 10.34 -8.90
CA MET A 175 20.55 11.33 -7.84
C MET A 175 22.01 11.37 -7.40
N MET A 176 22.73 10.26 -7.56
CA MET A 176 24.19 10.18 -7.42
C MET A 176 24.96 10.62 -8.67
N LYS A 177 24.28 11.14 -9.71
CA LYS A 177 24.86 11.55 -10.99
C LYS A 177 25.53 10.43 -11.79
N ASN A 178 25.17 9.17 -11.51
CA ASN A 178 25.62 8.02 -12.29
C ASN A 178 24.68 7.80 -13.47
N TYR A 179 24.68 8.76 -14.41
CA TYR A 179 23.67 8.89 -15.45
C TYR A 179 23.64 7.70 -16.41
N GLU A 180 24.79 7.13 -16.79
CA GLU A 180 24.86 5.98 -17.69
C GLU A 180 24.23 4.72 -17.07
N LYS A 181 24.58 4.39 -15.82
CA LYS A 181 23.99 3.23 -15.12
C LYS A 181 22.50 3.45 -14.84
N SER A 182 22.14 4.69 -14.48
CA SER A 182 20.75 5.11 -14.29
C SER A 182 19.94 4.89 -15.57
N ALA A 183 20.43 5.37 -16.72
CA ALA A 183 19.76 5.24 -18.00
C ALA A 183 19.61 3.78 -18.44
N ALA A 184 20.66 2.96 -18.27
CA ALA A 184 20.58 1.53 -18.55
C ALA A 184 19.51 0.82 -17.70
N LEU A 185 19.43 1.17 -16.41
CA LEU A 185 18.45 0.56 -15.51
C LEU A 185 17.03 1.04 -15.80
N PHE A 186 16.81 2.34 -16.07
CA PHE A 186 15.51 2.84 -16.49
C PHE A 186 15.05 2.26 -17.82
N THR A 187 15.96 2.04 -18.78
CA THR A 187 15.66 1.34 -20.04
C THR A 187 15.18 -0.09 -19.77
N LYS A 188 15.87 -0.83 -18.89
CA LYS A 188 15.43 -2.18 -18.51
C LYS A 188 14.05 -2.17 -17.84
N VAL A 189 13.79 -1.22 -16.94
CA VAL A 189 12.49 -1.10 -16.25
C VAL A 189 11.39 -0.69 -17.22
N SER A 190 11.63 0.27 -18.11
CA SER A 190 10.64 0.71 -19.10
C SER A 190 10.19 -0.45 -19.99
N ASP A 191 11.08 -1.38 -20.31
CA ASP A 191 10.77 -2.46 -21.25
C ASP A 191 10.03 -3.60 -20.54
N SER A 192 10.44 -3.91 -19.31
CA SER A 192 9.96 -5.07 -18.55
C SER A 192 8.80 -4.81 -17.59
N ALA A 193 8.60 -3.58 -17.12
CA ALA A 193 7.60 -3.27 -16.08
C ALA A 193 6.17 -3.58 -16.54
N LYS A 194 5.38 -4.21 -15.67
CA LYS A 194 3.96 -4.48 -15.92
C LYS A 194 3.07 -3.37 -15.39
N ASN A 195 3.45 -2.71 -14.29
CA ASN A 195 2.71 -1.57 -13.77
C ASN A 195 2.79 -0.39 -14.76
N PRO A 196 1.65 0.15 -15.24
CA PRO A 196 1.63 1.25 -16.20
C PRO A 196 2.36 2.50 -15.70
N LEU A 197 2.18 2.88 -14.43
CA LEU A 197 2.82 4.06 -13.86
C LEU A 197 4.35 3.92 -13.84
N ILE A 198 4.88 2.80 -13.35
CA ILE A 198 6.34 2.54 -13.32
C ILE A 198 6.92 2.56 -14.74
N LYS A 199 6.21 1.97 -15.70
CA LYS A 199 6.60 1.96 -17.12
C LYS A 199 6.64 3.37 -17.72
N CYS A 200 5.64 4.21 -17.43
CA CYS A 200 5.60 5.59 -17.88
C CYS A 200 6.72 6.42 -17.26
N LEU A 201 6.88 6.36 -15.93
CA LEU A 201 7.94 7.06 -15.22
C LEU A 201 9.33 6.68 -15.77
N SER A 202 9.59 5.37 -15.92
CA SER A 202 10.89 4.89 -16.41
C SER A 202 11.16 5.33 -17.85
N THR A 203 10.16 5.25 -18.73
CA THR A 203 10.30 5.73 -20.12
C THR A 203 10.55 7.23 -20.17
N TYR A 204 9.83 8.02 -19.37
CA TYR A 204 10.03 9.46 -19.30
C TYR A 204 11.46 9.81 -18.89
N PHE A 205 12.02 9.11 -17.90
CA PHE A 205 13.42 9.30 -17.52
C PHE A 205 14.36 8.99 -18.68
N VAL A 206 14.17 7.88 -19.40
CA VAL A 206 15.00 7.51 -20.56
C VAL A 206 14.90 8.56 -21.68
N VAL A 207 13.68 8.96 -22.05
CA VAL A 207 13.40 9.77 -23.24
C VAL A 207 13.69 11.25 -23.02
N ASN A 208 13.36 11.80 -21.84
CA ASN A 208 13.41 13.25 -21.60
C ASN A 208 14.55 13.67 -20.66
N VAL A 209 14.94 12.83 -19.70
CA VAL A 209 15.89 13.21 -18.64
C VAL A 209 17.30 12.68 -18.93
N LEU A 210 17.39 11.47 -19.46
CA LEU A 210 18.63 10.71 -19.62
C LEU A 210 18.93 10.35 -21.07
N GLN A 211 18.31 11.08 -22.01
CA GLN A 211 18.39 10.81 -23.45
C GLN A 211 19.84 10.62 -23.91
N THR A 212 20.71 11.56 -23.56
CA THR A 212 22.15 11.58 -23.92
C THR A 212 22.94 10.39 -23.36
N TYR A 213 22.45 9.75 -22.29
CA TYR A 213 23.13 8.65 -21.60
C TYR A 213 22.51 7.28 -21.90
N SER A 214 21.37 7.24 -22.61
CA SER A 214 20.58 6.02 -22.82
C SER A 214 21.16 5.02 -23.81
N GLN A 215 22.26 5.37 -24.50
CA GLN A 215 22.86 4.62 -25.62
C GLN A 215 21.89 4.33 -26.78
N LEU A 216 20.70 4.91 -26.76
CA LEU A 216 19.70 4.81 -27.82
C LEU A 216 19.94 5.91 -28.86
N THR A 217 19.67 5.59 -30.12
CA THR A 217 19.62 6.55 -31.21
C THR A 217 18.41 7.48 -31.06
N GLU A 218 18.44 8.65 -31.70
CA GLU A 218 17.29 9.57 -31.69
C GLU A 218 16.00 8.93 -32.25
N GLU A 219 16.13 8.06 -33.23
CA GLU A 219 15.02 7.33 -33.83
C GLU A 219 14.40 6.34 -32.84
N GLU A 220 15.24 5.60 -32.10
CA GLU A 220 14.79 4.67 -31.05
C GLU A 220 14.10 5.40 -29.90
N ILE A 221 14.61 6.57 -29.50
CA ILE A 221 14.02 7.41 -28.46
C ILE A 221 12.61 7.88 -28.90
N LYS A 222 12.49 8.40 -30.13
CA LYS A 222 11.20 8.81 -30.71
C LYS A 222 10.23 7.65 -30.81
N ALA A 223 10.69 6.49 -31.31
CA ALA A 223 9.87 5.30 -31.43
C ALA A 223 9.37 4.82 -30.05
N LYS A 224 10.24 4.81 -29.04
CA LYS A 224 9.91 4.40 -27.67
C LYS A 224 8.86 5.30 -27.04
N ALA A 225 8.98 6.62 -27.23
CA ALA A 225 7.95 7.58 -26.82
C ALA A 225 6.61 7.29 -27.51
N LEU A 226 6.59 7.24 -28.85
CA LEU A 226 5.37 7.01 -29.63
C LEU A 226 4.65 5.70 -29.25
N LEU A 227 5.41 4.62 -29.06
CA LEU A 227 4.87 3.33 -28.63
C LEU A 227 4.23 3.41 -27.25
N LEU A 228 4.84 4.13 -26.31
CA LEU A 228 4.26 4.34 -24.98
C LEU A 228 2.97 5.16 -25.08
N HIS A 229 3.00 6.32 -25.76
CA HIS A 229 1.82 7.16 -25.93
C HIS A 229 0.66 6.39 -26.55
N SER A 230 0.91 5.64 -27.63
CA SER A 230 -0.10 4.81 -28.28
C SER A 230 -0.70 3.78 -27.31
N ARG A 231 0.14 3.13 -26.50
CA ARG A 231 -0.29 2.12 -25.53
C ARG A 231 -1.12 2.71 -24.39
N ILE A 232 -0.73 3.87 -23.88
CA ILE A 232 -1.45 4.54 -22.79
C ILE A 232 -2.78 5.10 -23.31
N ASN A 233 -2.77 5.82 -24.43
CA ASN A 233 -3.98 6.40 -25.02
C ASN A 233 -5.00 5.34 -25.48
N LYS A 234 -4.57 4.11 -25.76
CA LYS A 234 -5.48 2.99 -26.03
C LYS A 234 -6.28 2.55 -24.80
N ASN A 235 -5.70 2.66 -23.60
CA ASN A 235 -6.28 2.12 -22.36
C ASN A 235 -6.81 3.22 -21.44
N TYR A 236 -6.34 4.46 -21.60
CA TYR A 236 -6.62 5.57 -20.70
C TYR A 236 -6.92 6.85 -21.48
N THR A 237 -7.98 7.52 -21.08
CA THR A 237 -8.18 8.97 -21.28
C THR A 237 -7.40 9.74 -20.21
N TYR A 238 -7.21 11.05 -20.40
CA TYR A 238 -6.59 11.91 -19.38
C TYR A 238 -7.27 11.79 -18.00
N GLU A 239 -8.61 11.82 -17.95
CA GLU A 239 -9.36 11.72 -16.68
C GLU A 239 -9.21 10.35 -16.01
N SER A 240 -9.27 9.26 -16.78
CA SER A 240 -9.10 7.90 -16.24
C SER A 240 -7.65 7.63 -15.83
N TRP A 241 -6.66 8.20 -16.53
CA TRP A 241 -5.27 8.18 -16.11
C TRP A 241 -5.06 8.94 -14.80
N LYS A 242 -5.65 10.14 -14.68
CA LYS A 242 -5.58 10.92 -13.45
C LYS A 242 -6.18 10.15 -12.28
N ALA A 243 -7.38 9.59 -12.43
CA ALA A 243 -7.99 8.75 -11.40
C ALA A 243 -7.12 7.53 -11.04
N TYR A 244 -6.51 6.88 -12.03
CA TYR A 244 -5.57 5.78 -11.82
C TYR A 244 -4.35 6.22 -10.99
N THR A 245 -3.66 7.29 -11.39
CA THR A 245 -2.49 7.79 -10.65
C THR A 245 -2.83 8.25 -9.23
N GLU A 246 -4.00 8.87 -9.01
CA GLU A 246 -4.47 9.22 -7.66
C GLU A 246 -4.71 7.99 -6.79
N SER A 247 -5.18 6.87 -7.36
CA SER A 247 -5.31 5.61 -6.62
C SER A 247 -3.96 4.99 -6.26
N GLU A 248 -2.96 5.09 -7.13
CA GLU A 248 -1.59 4.64 -6.84
C GLU A 248 -0.93 5.54 -5.76
N LYS A 249 -1.20 6.85 -5.76
CA LYS A 249 -0.72 7.82 -4.75
C LYS A 249 -1.24 7.53 -3.33
N GLN A 250 -2.23 6.65 -3.15
CA GLN A 250 -2.63 6.18 -1.81
C GLN A 250 -1.50 5.44 -1.09
N GLU A 251 -0.57 4.83 -1.84
CA GLU A 251 0.67 4.32 -1.28
C GLU A 251 1.63 5.48 -1.03
N ILE A 252 2.01 5.71 0.23
CA ILE A 252 2.84 6.87 0.62
C ILE A 252 4.15 6.93 -0.17
N HIS A 253 4.75 5.77 -0.50
CA HIS A 253 5.96 5.74 -1.33
C HIS A 253 5.73 6.21 -2.77
N VAL A 254 4.51 6.21 -3.28
CA VAL A 254 4.18 6.77 -4.61
C VAL A 254 3.87 8.26 -4.47
N MET A 255 3.16 8.63 -3.40
CA MET A 255 2.81 10.03 -3.11
C MET A 255 4.02 10.97 -3.12
N ILE A 256 5.18 10.52 -2.63
CA ILE A 256 6.41 11.35 -2.61
C ILE A 256 6.93 11.68 -4.02
N LEU A 257 6.47 10.96 -5.06
CA LEU A 257 6.83 11.18 -6.46
C LEU A 257 5.81 12.06 -7.19
N THR A 258 4.84 12.67 -6.49
CA THR A 258 3.71 13.40 -7.10
C THR A 258 4.14 14.38 -8.18
N LYS A 259 5.17 15.20 -7.93
CA LYS A 259 5.66 16.16 -8.92
C LYS A 259 6.10 15.49 -10.24
N ILE A 260 6.85 14.40 -10.15
CA ILE A 260 7.33 13.66 -11.33
C ILE A 260 6.16 12.96 -12.03
N ILE A 261 5.19 12.45 -11.26
CA ILE A 261 3.98 11.83 -11.82
C ILE A 261 3.16 12.85 -12.59
N ASP A 262 3.05 14.08 -12.09
CA ASP A 262 2.31 15.15 -12.74
C ASP A 262 3.05 15.60 -14.02
N ASP A 263 4.38 15.74 -13.99
CA ASP A 263 5.20 16.05 -15.18
C ASP A 263 5.07 14.97 -16.27
N VAL A 264 5.09 13.68 -15.88
CA VAL A 264 4.88 12.55 -16.79
C VAL A 264 3.47 12.54 -17.35
N THR A 265 2.48 12.89 -16.53
CA THR A 265 1.08 12.97 -16.96
C THR A 265 0.91 14.08 -17.99
N SER A 266 1.52 15.24 -17.76
CA SER A 266 1.52 16.32 -18.75
C SER A 266 2.17 15.87 -20.05
N TRP A 267 3.38 15.28 -19.97
CA TRP A 267 4.10 14.77 -21.14
C TRP A 267 3.30 13.73 -21.95
N LEU A 268 2.49 12.89 -21.31
CA LEU A 268 1.72 11.84 -22.00
C LEU A 268 0.53 12.38 -22.81
N PHE A 269 -0.09 13.48 -22.37
CA PHE A 269 -1.38 13.95 -22.88
C PHE A 269 -1.37 15.37 -23.48
N PHE A 270 -0.30 16.15 -23.31
CA PHE A 270 -0.14 17.51 -23.82
C PHE A 270 1.24 17.72 -24.45
#